data_AF-A0A960N107-F1
#
_entry.id   AF-A0A960N107-F1
#
_cell.length_a   1.000
_cell.length_b   1.000
_cell.length_c   1.000
_cell.angle_alpha   90.00
_cell.angle_beta   90.00
_cell.angle_gamma   90.00
#
_symmetry.space_group_name_H-M   'P 1'
#
loop_
_entity.id
_entity.type
_entity.pdbx_description
1 polymer ?
#
loop_
_entity_poly.entity_id
_entity_poly.type
_entity_poly.pdbx_seq_one_letter_code
_entity_poly.pdbx_strand_id
1 'polypeptide(L)'
;WYDLDFESRRELMLGHAKVGRTYAGRVRQLITGSTGLDEAEWGVTLFSHNTQDIKEIVYEMRFDKASALYGEFGDFYIGLQVPLDELFRRVGL
;
A
#
# COMPACT_ATOMS: atom_id res chain seq x y z
N TRP A 1 -8.81 -13.54 8.94
CA TRP A 1 -9.68 -12.55 8.28
C TRP A 1 -10.99 -13.15 7.82
N TYR A 2 -10.98 -14.17 6.94
CA TYR A 2 -12.20 -14.72 6.31
C TYR A 2 -13.23 -15.37 7.23
N ASP A 3 -12.82 -15.88 8.39
CA ASP A 3 -13.73 -16.48 9.39
C ASP A 3 -14.47 -15.44 10.26
N LEU A 4 -14.05 -14.17 10.22
CA LEU A 4 -14.67 -13.11 10.99
C LEU A 4 -16.02 -12.69 10.39
N ASP A 5 -16.96 -12.36 11.27
CA ASP A 5 -18.21 -11.71 10.87
C ASP A 5 -17.95 -10.33 10.22
N PHE A 6 -18.98 -9.82 9.53
CA PHE A 6 -18.86 -8.57 8.79
C PHE A 6 -18.59 -7.36 9.68
N GLU A 7 -19.19 -7.27 10.86
CA GLU A 7 -19.07 -6.10 11.73
C GLU A 7 -17.64 -6.02 12.31
N SER A 8 -17.10 -7.16 12.74
CA SER A 8 -15.70 -7.28 13.16
C SER A 8 -14.73 -6.81 12.07
N ARG A 9 -14.95 -7.25 10.82
CA ARG A 9 -14.11 -6.82 9.67
C ARG A 9 -14.27 -5.33 9.36
N ARG A 10 -15.49 -4.81 9.44
CA ARG A 10 -15.81 -3.39 9.24
C ARG A 10 -15.09 -2.52 10.26
N GLU A 11 -15.10 -2.88 11.54
CA GLU A 11 -14.42 -2.13 12.59
C GLU A 11 -12.91 -2.06 12.34
N LEU A 12 -12.28 -3.18 11.99
CA LEU A 12 -10.86 -3.26 11.63
C LEU A 12 -10.52 -2.32 10.46
N MET A 13 -11.31 -2.36 9.39
CA MET A 13 -11.08 -1.49 8.22
C MET A 13 -11.36 -0.01 8.49
N LEU A 14 -12.30 0.32 9.37
CA LEU A 14 -12.53 1.70 9.80
C LEU A 14 -11.30 2.25 10.54
N GLY A 15 -10.69 1.44 11.41
CA GLY A 15 -9.43 1.75 12.08
C GLY A 15 -8.29 1.96 11.08
N HIS A 16 -8.09 1.00 10.18
CA HIS A 16 -7.07 1.06 9.13
C HIS A 16 -7.25 2.32 8.24
N ALA A 17 -8.47 2.61 7.80
CA ALA A 17 -8.78 3.78 6.99
C ALA A 17 -8.57 5.10 7.75
N LYS A 18 -8.71 5.12 9.08
CA LYS A 18 -8.42 6.30 9.90
C LYS A 18 -6.95 6.65 9.84
N VAL A 19 -6.05 5.65 9.91
CA VAL A 19 -4.61 5.84 9.73
C VAL A 19 -4.33 6.33 8.31
N GLY A 20 -4.85 5.66 7.27
CA GLY A 20 -4.62 6.06 5.88
C GLY A 20 -5.04 7.51 5.55
N ARG A 21 -6.12 8.00 6.16
CA ARG A 21 -6.57 9.39 5.97
C ARG A 21 -5.60 10.44 6.53
N THR A 22 -4.74 10.12 7.49
CA THR A 22 -3.73 11.07 8.00
C THR A 22 -2.60 11.33 6.98
N TYR A 23 -2.51 10.50 5.93
CA TYR A 23 -1.55 10.63 4.84
C TYR A 23 -2.13 11.30 3.58
N ALA A 24 -3.37 11.81 3.65
CA ALA A 24 -3.99 12.53 2.54
C ALA A 24 -3.11 13.69 2.08
N GLY A 25 -2.89 13.79 0.76
CA GLY A 25 -2.02 14.79 0.14
C GLY A 25 -0.52 14.43 0.13
N ARG A 26 -0.07 13.47 0.95
CA ARG A 26 1.31 12.95 0.95
C ARG A 26 1.44 11.63 0.21
N VAL A 27 0.43 10.76 0.36
CA VAL A 27 0.37 9.44 -0.28
C VAL A 27 -0.97 9.29 -1.01
N ARG A 28 -0.91 8.84 -2.26
CA ARG A 28 -2.07 8.38 -3.03
C ARG A 28 -1.96 6.87 -3.21
N GLN A 29 -3.03 6.16 -2.88
CA GLN A 29 -3.08 4.70 -3.02
C GLN A 29 -3.95 4.29 -4.22
N LEU A 30 -3.55 3.24 -4.90
CA LEU A 30 -4.37 2.45 -5.82
C LEU A 30 -4.37 1.01 -5.30
N ILE A 31 -5.55 0.51 -4.95
CA ILE A 31 -5.74 -0.85 -4.46
C ILE A 31 -6.46 -1.64 -5.54
N THR A 32 -5.87 -2.76 -5.97
CA THR A 32 -6.44 -3.68 -6.95
C THR A 32 -6.71 -5.03 -6.29
N GLY A 33 -7.86 -5.64 -6.58
CA GLY A 33 -8.17 -6.99 -6.13
C GLY A 33 -7.77 -8.01 -7.20
N SER A 34 -7.13 -9.09 -6.79
CA SER A 34 -6.56 -10.12 -7.67
C SER A 34 -6.87 -11.55 -7.23
N THR A 35 -7.76 -11.76 -6.26
CA THR A 35 -8.22 -13.11 -5.88
C THR A 35 -8.70 -13.89 -7.10
N GLY A 36 -8.03 -15.02 -7.40
CA GLY A 36 -8.32 -15.86 -8.57
C GLY A 36 -7.67 -15.40 -9.88
N LEU A 37 -6.86 -14.35 -9.85
CA LEU A 37 -6.13 -13.79 -11.00
C LEU A 37 -4.60 -13.83 -10.81
N ASP A 38 -4.13 -13.77 -9.56
CA ASP A 38 -2.71 -13.75 -9.20
C ASP A 38 -2.47 -14.49 -7.86
N GLU A 39 -1.22 -14.63 -7.43
CA GLU A 39 -0.81 -15.34 -6.20
C GLU A 39 -1.27 -14.63 -4.92
N ALA A 40 -1.36 -13.30 -4.95
CA ALA A 40 -1.83 -12.48 -3.84
C ALA A 40 -3.26 -11.97 -4.05
N GLU A 41 -3.99 -11.70 -2.98
CA GLU A 41 -5.39 -11.24 -3.02
C GLU A 41 -5.53 -9.76 -3.40
N TRP A 42 -4.51 -8.94 -3.11
CA TRP A 42 -4.48 -7.53 -3.43
C TRP A 42 -3.13 -7.07 -3.97
N GLY A 43 -3.17 -6.17 -4.95
CA GLY A 43 -2.06 -5.29 -5.32
C GLY A 43 -2.22 -3.93 -4.65
N VAL A 44 -1.16 -3.47 -3.97
CA VAL A 44 -1.13 -2.14 -3.34
C VAL A 44 -0.07 -1.29 -4.03
N THR A 45 -0.50 -0.26 -4.77
CA THR A 45 0.40 0.74 -5.35
C THR A 45 0.28 2.04 -4.58
N LEU A 46 1.40 2.55 -4.08
CA LEU A 46 1.47 3.82 -3.37
C LEU A 46 2.29 4.83 -4.17
N PHE A 47 1.72 6.00 -4.39
CA PHE A 47 2.37 7.13 -5.06
C PHE A 47 2.65 8.23 -4.05
N SER A 48 3.88 8.75 -4.06
CA SER A 48 4.28 9.92 -3.28
C SER A 48 5.41 10.66 -3.96
N HIS A 49 5.54 11.95 -3.66
CA HIS A 49 6.70 12.75 -4.05
C HIS A 49 7.92 12.51 -3.14
N ASN A 50 7.74 11.84 -2.00
CA ASN A 50 8.81 11.51 -1.05
C ASN A 50 8.69 10.06 -0.59
N THR A 51 9.76 9.28 -0.76
CA THR A 51 9.80 7.87 -0.35
C THR A 51 9.72 7.68 1.17
N GLN A 52 10.05 8.71 1.96
CA GLN A 52 9.86 8.68 3.42
C GLN A 52 8.37 8.55 3.79
N ASP A 53 7.45 9.21 3.06
CA ASP A 53 6.02 9.10 3.33
C ASP A 53 5.51 7.67 3.10
N ILE A 54 6.08 6.96 2.12
CA ILE A 54 5.79 5.54 1.85
C ILE A 54 6.25 4.65 3.01
N LYS A 55 7.47 4.90 3.52
CA LYS A 55 7.99 4.16 4.68
C LYS A 55 7.15 4.42 5.92
N GLU A 56 6.77 5.67 6.16
CA GLU A 56 5.95 6.06 7.31
C GLU A 56 4.57 5.40 7.30
N ILE A 57 3.82 5.52 6.20
CA ILE A 57 2.45 4.98 6.13
C ILE A 57 2.43 3.45 6.31
N VAL A 58 3.32 2.73 5.61
CA VAL A 58 3.39 1.27 5.71
C VAL A 58 3.80 0.85 7.13
N TYR A 59 4.77 1.55 7.72
CA TYR A 59 5.22 1.25 9.07
C TYR A 59 4.15 1.54 10.12
N GLU A 60 3.46 2.68 10.05
CA GLU A 60 2.40 3.04 10.99
C GLU A 60 1.20 2.09 10.88
N MET A 61 0.77 1.76 9.66
CA MET A 61 -0.31 0.79 9.43
C MET A 61 0.04 -0.61 9.95
N ARG A 62 1.31 -1.03 9.94
CA ARG A 62 1.69 -2.33 10.54
C ARG A 62 1.31 -2.49 12.01
N PHE A 63 1.07 -1.39 12.74
CA PHE A 63 0.61 -1.42 14.13
C PHE A 63 -0.91 -1.32 14.30
N ASP A 64 -1.67 -1.04 13.23
CA ASP A 64 -3.12 -1.16 13.27
C ASP A 64 -3.52 -2.64 13.32
N LYS A 65 -4.63 -2.98 14.01
CA LYS A 65 -5.03 -4.38 14.22
C LYS A 65 -5.33 -5.13 12.93
N ALA A 66 -5.80 -4.46 11.88
CA ALA A 66 -6.11 -5.12 10.61
C ALA A 66 -4.81 -5.65 9.99
N SER A 67 -3.79 -4.78 9.88
CA SER A 67 -2.49 -5.15 9.33
C SER A 67 -1.68 -6.07 10.26
N ALA A 68 -1.69 -5.80 11.57
CA ALA A 68 -0.88 -6.55 12.54
C ALA A 68 -1.30 -8.01 12.69
N LEU A 69 -2.61 -8.28 12.60
CA LEU A 69 -3.16 -9.63 12.80
C LEU A 69 -3.43 -10.38 11.49
N TYR A 70 -3.70 -9.66 10.40
CA TYR A 70 -4.17 -10.26 9.15
C TYR A 70 -3.38 -9.84 7.91
N GLY A 71 -2.43 -8.92 8.03
CA GLY A 71 -1.63 -8.48 6.90
C GLY A 71 -0.52 -9.48 6.56
N GLU A 72 -0.67 -10.15 5.43
CA GLU A 72 0.38 -10.92 4.76
C GLU A 72 0.90 -10.09 3.58
N PHE A 73 2.23 -9.94 3.49
CA PHE A 73 2.85 -9.03 2.55
C PHE A 73 3.87 -9.79 1.72
N GLY A 74 3.76 -9.68 0.40
CA GLY A 74 4.79 -10.13 -0.53
C GLY A 74 5.94 -9.14 -0.63
N ASP A 75 6.58 -9.13 -1.79
CA ASP A 75 7.73 -8.27 -2.06
C ASP A 75 7.37 -6.79 -2.16
N PHE A 76 8.30 -5.94 -1.74
CA PHE A 76 8.20 -4.49 -1.88
C PHE A 76 9.12 -4.00 -3.00
N TYR A 77 8.52 -3.34 -3.98
CA TYR A 77 9.24 -2.70 -5.08
C TYR A 77 9.14 -1.18 -4.94
N ILE A 78 10.27 -0.48 -5.07
CA ILE A 78 10.32 0.98 -5.08
C ILE A 78 10.90 1.48 -6.39
N GLY A 79 10.20 2.40 -7.04
CA GLY A 79 10.59 2.99 -8.31
C GLY A 79 10.53 4.51 -8.26
N LEU A 80 11.45 5.16 -8.97
CA LEU A 80 11.41 6.59 -9.21
C LEU A 80 10.88 6.84 -10.62
N GLN A 81 9.87 7.70 -10.74
CA GLN A 81 9.42 8.19 -12.03
C GLN A 81 10.30 9.36 -12.45
N VAL A 82 10.90 9.27 -13.63
CA VAL A 82 11.67 10.35 -14.25
C VAL A 82 11.16 10.58 -15.68
N PRO A 83 11.37 11.77 -16.26
CA PRO A 83 11.16 12.01 -17.69
C PRO A 83 11.90 10.98 -18.55
N LEU A 84 11.31 10.62 -19.69
CA LEU A 84 11.80 9.53 -20.53
C LEU A 84 13.21 9.80 -21.09
N ASP A 85 13.50 11.05 -21.46
CA ASP A 85 14.81 11.49 -21.93
C ASP A 85 15.88 11.40 -20.83
N GLU A 86 15.51 11.68 -19.58
CA GLU A 86 16.39 11.48 -18.43
C GLU A 86 16.64 10.00 -18.17
N LEU A 87 15.60 9.17 -18.27
CA LEU A 87 15.73 7.72 -18.12
C LEU A 87 16.71 7.14 -19.14
N PHE A 88 16.52 7.44 -20.43
CA PHE A 88 17.38 6.96 -21.51
C PHE A 88 18.84 7.37 -21.29
N ARG A 89 19.08 8.63 -20.94
CA ARG A 89 20.42 9.12 -20.62
C ARG A 89 21.06 8.36 -19.45
N ARG A 90 20.29 8.03 -18.40
CA ARG A 90 20.80 7.27 -17.24
C ARG A 90 21.15 5.83 -17.58
N VAL A 91 20.44 5.22 -18.55
CA VAL A 91 20.68 3.83 -18.98
C VAL A 91 21.60 3.73 -20.20
N GLY A 92 22.14 4.85 -20.70
CA GLY A 92 23.07 4.88 -21.82
C GLY A 92 22.43 4.64 -23.19
N LEU A 93 21.14 4.98 -23.32
CA LEU A 93 20.37 4.95 -24.58
C LEU A 93 20.17 6.36 -25.14
#